data_AF-A0A7G3G569-F1
#
_entry.id   AF-A0A7G3G569-F1
#
_cell.length_a   1.000
_cell.length_b   1.000
_cell.length_c   1.000
_cell.angle_alpha   90.00
_cell.angle_beta   90.00
_cell.angle_gamma   90.00
#
_symmetry.space_group_name_H-M   'P 1'
#
loop_
_entity.id
_entity.type
_entity.pdbx_description
1 polymer ?
#
loop_
_entity_poly.entity_id
_entity_poly.type
_entity_poly.pdbx_seq_one_letter_code
_entity_poly.pdbx_strand_id
1 'polypeptide(L)'
;MPIKYRYTKAGAITNGEISTTKDEIDHHETVQIILKEIANKEGERIVVAMMSTNVEGQQVGVYHVDPDAAEQSTLRTIEQIDICADGETWNTVSLLKP
;
A
#
# COMPACT_ATOMS: atom_id res chain seq x y z
N MET A 1 -13.97 -7.48 -9.19
CA MET A 1 -14.06 -6.03 -9.51
C MET A 1 -12.67 -5.44 -9.39
N PRO A 2 -12.24 -4.50 -10.25
CA PRO A 2 -10.89 -3.98 -10.14
C PRO A 2 -10.71 -3.08 -8.91
N ILE A 3 -9.56 -3.21 -8.25
CA ILE A 3 -9.16 -2.42 -7.08
C ILE A 3 -8.43 -1.19 -7.58
N LYS A 4 -8.92 -0.01 -7.22
CA LYS A 4 -8.31 1.27 -7.61
C LYS A 4 -7.43 1.78 -6.50
N TYR A 5 -6.34 2.44 -6.85
CA TYR A 5 -5.48 3.10 -5.89
C TYR A 5 -4.98 4.43 -6.45
N ARG A 6 -4.61 5.32 -5.54
CA ARG A 6 -3.90 6.56 -5.87
C ARG A 6 -2.87 6.87 -4.80
N TYR A 7 -1.78 7.51 -5.19
CA TYR A 7 -0.75 7.95 -4.25
C TYR A 7 -0.20 9.31 -4.64
N THR A 8 0.27 10.05 -3.64
CA THR A 8 0.89 11.37 -3.82
C THR A 8 2.38 11.27 -3.59
N LYS A 9 3.17 11.80 -4.53
CA LYS A 9 4.62 11.90 -4.46
C LYS A 9 5.03 13.28 -4.93
N ALA A 10 5.74 14.04 -4.08
CA ALA A 10 6.15 15.42 -4.36
C ALA A 10 4.98 16.31 -4.84
N GLY A 11 3.79 16.15 -4.24
CA GLY A 11 2.57 16.87 -4.62
C GLY A 11 1.88 16.41 -5.91
N ALA A 12 2.42 15.44 -6.65
CA ALA A 12 1.78 14.86 -7.83
C ALA A 12 0.97 13.61 -7.46
N ILE A 13 -0.28 13.54 -7.94
CA ILE A 13 -1.17 12.38 -7.74
C ILE A 13 -1.00 11.42 -8.91
N THR A 14 -0.67 10.16 -8.59
CA THR A 14 -0.63 9.05 -9.55
C THR A 14 -1.77 8.08 -9.24
N ASN A 15 -2.49 7.64 -10.28
CA ASN A 15 -3.58 6.67 -10.17
C ASN A 15 -3.16 5.32 -10.75
N GLY A 16 -3.74 4.24 -10.24
CA GLY A 16 -3.57 2.90 -10.79
C GLY A 16 -4.74 1.99 -10.46
N GLU A 17 -4.74 0.82 -11.10
CA GLU A 17 -5.80 -0.18 -10.99
C GLU A 17 -5.19 -1.58 -11.05
N ILE A 18 -5.64 -2.48 -10.17
CA ILE A 18 -5.26 -3.89 -10.18
C ILE A 18 -6.52 -4.73 -10.30
N SER A 19 -6.53 -5.63 -11.28
CA SER A 19 -7.55 -6.66 -11.38
C SER A 19 -7.14 -7.86 -10.53
N THR A 20 -7.98 -8.24 -9.58
CA THR A 20 -7.78 -9.44 -8.78
C THR A 20 -8.70 -10.56 -9.26
N THR A 21 -8.21 -11.80 -9.21
CA THR A 21 -8.95 -12.99 -9.67
C THR A 21 -9.60 -13.78 -8.53
N LYS A 22 -9.34 -13.40 -7.28
CA LYS A 22 -9.96 -14.01 -6.09
C LYS A 22 -11.23 -13.24 -5.76
N ASP A 23 -12.34 -13.97 -5.65
CA ASP A 23 -13.64 -13.41 -5.25
C ASP A 23 -13.67 -12.96 -3.78
N GLU A 24 -12.80 -13.52 -2.94
CA GLU A 24 -12.58 -13.09 -1.55
C GLU A 24 -11.09 -12.79 -1.34
N ILE A 25 -10.72 -11.52 -1.38
CA ILE A 25 -9.42 -11.05 -0.90
C ILE A 25 -9.65 -10.33 0.41
N ASP A 26 -8.95 -10.77 1.45
CA ASP A 26 -8.93 -10.07 2.73
C ASP A 26 -8.42 -8.63 2.54
N HIS A 27 -8.97 -7.68 3.30
CA HIS A 27 -8.60 -6.27 3.18
C HIS A 27 -7.08 -6.08 3.34
N HIS A 28 -6.45 -6.84 4.23
CA HIS A 28 -5.01 -6.77 4.47
C HIS A 28 -4.19 -7.27 3.26
N GLU A 29 -4.61 -8.37 2.62
CA GLU A 29 -3.96 -8.88 1.40
C GLU A 29 -4.08 -7.86 0.25
N THR A 30 -5.24 -7.21 0.11
CA THR A 30 -5.44 -6.11 -0.85
C THR A 30 -4.45 -4.97 -0.62
N VAL A 31 -4.33 -4.48 0.63
CA VAL A 31 -3.42 -3.40 0.98
C VAL A 31 -1.98 -3.79 0.64
N GLN A 32 -1.55 -5.01 1.01
CA GLN A 32 -0.20 -5.48 0.72
C GLN A 32 0.13 -5.54 -0.78
N ILE A 33 -0.79 -6.05 -1.61
CA ILE A 33 -0.62 -6.11 -3.07
C ILE A 33 -0.40 -4.70 -3.64
N ILE A 34 -1.24 -3.75 -3.24
CA ILE A 34 -1.17 -2.36 -3.73
C ILE A 34 0.12 -1.68 -3.27
N LEU A 35 0.49 -1.85 -2.00
CA LEU A 35 1.74 -1.30 -1.48
C LEU A 35 2.96 -1.88 -2.23
N LYS A 36 2.94 -3.18 -2.54
CA LYS A 36 4.02 -3.83 -3.28
C LYS A 36 4.12 -3.30 -4.71
N GLU A 37 2.99 -3.10 -5.38
CA GLU A 37 2.95 -2.51 -6.73
C GLU A 37 3.54 -1.09 -6.73
N ILE A 38 3.13 -0.24 -5.78
CA ILE A 38 3.65 1.14 -5.69
C ILE A 38 5.15 1.11 -5.36
N ALA A 39 5.58 0.28 -4.41
CA ALA A 39 7.00 0.16 -4.05
C ALA A 39 7.83 -0.24 -5.28
N ASN A 40 7.40 -1.25 -6.01
CA ASN A 40 8.06 -1.73 -7.24
C ASN A 40 8.12 -0.65 -8.32
N LYS A 41 7.01 0.06 -8.56
CA LYS A 41 6.92 1.11 -9.57
C LYS A 41 7.83 2.30 -9.27
N GLU A 42 7.92 2.67 -8.00
CA GLU A 42 8.69 3.85 -7.56
C GLU A 42 10.14 3.51 -7.17
N GLY A 43 10.47 2.22 -7.07
CA GLY A 43 11.78 1.76 -6.59
C GLY A 43 12.05 2.16 -5.14
N GLU A 44 11.00 2.29 -4.33
CA GLU A 44 11.06 2.89 -2.99
C GLU A 44 10.42 1.98 -1.94
N ARG A 45 11.05 1.87 -0.77
CA ARG A 45 10.46 1.18 0.39
C ARG A 45 9.31 1.99 0.97
N ILE A 46 8.17 1.32 1.16
CA ILE A 46 7.01 1.89 1.86
C ILE A 46 6.94 1.27 3.26
N VAL A 47 6.74 2.10 4.28
CA VAL A 47 6.58 1.65 5.67
C VAL A 47 5.23 2.10 6.18
N VAL A 48 4.45 1.17 6.72
CA VAL A 48 3.08 1.41 7.16
C VAL A 48 2.83 0.87 8.55
N ALA A 49 1.91 1.53 9.26
CA ALA A 49 1.30 1.01 10.47
C ALA A 49 0.05 0.23 10.06
N MET A 50 0.00 -1.07 10.35
CA MET A 50 -1.16 -1.92 10.07
C MET A 50 -1.51 -2.77 11.28
N MET A 51 -2.79 -3.11 11.40
CA MET A 51 -3.25 -4.05 12.42
C MET A 51 -2.64 -5.42 12.16
N SER A 52 -1.95 -5.97 13.15
CA SER A 52 -1.40 -7.32 13.05
C SER A 52 -2.53 -8.34 13.07
N THR A 53 -2.57 -9.21 12.06
CA THR A 53 -3.54 -10.32 11.99
C THR A 53 -3.11 -11.55 12.80
N ASN A 54 -1.88 -11.54 13.35
CA ASN A 54 -1.23 -12.72 13.94
C ASN A 54 -1.17 -12.69 15.48
N VAL A 55 -1.77 -11.69 16.15
CA VAL A 55 -1.73 -11.54 17.60
C VAL A 55 -3.14 -11.38 18.15
N GLU A 56 -3.48 -12.08 19.23
CA GLU A 56 -4.73 -11.84 19.95
C GLU A 56 -4.70 -10.45 20.59
N GLY A 57 -5.49 -9.52 20.03
CA GLY A 57 -5.61 -8.13 20.49
C GLY A 57 -5.41 -7.10 19.38
N GLN A 58 -5.73 -5.83 19.67
CA GLN A 58 -5.51 -4.72 18.73
C GLN A 58 -4.06 -4.24 18.79
N GLN A 59 -3.13 -5.00 18.21
CA GLN A 59 -1.72 -4.60 18.13
C GLN A 59 -1.39 -4.04 16.75
N VAL A 60 -0.94 -2.79 16.71
CA VAL A 60 -0.44 -2.14 15.49
C VAL A 60 1.01 -2.60 15.27
N GLY A 61 1.26 -3.27 14.15
CA GLY A 61 2.58 -3.65 13.68
C GLY A 61 3.13 -2.64 12.67
N VAL A 62 4.45 -2.54 12.61
CA VAL A 62 5.15 -1.82 11.55
C VAL A 62 5.45 -2.81 10.42
N TYR A 63 4.85 -2.58 9.26
CA TYR A 63 5.07 -3.42 8.08
C TYR A 63 5.96 -2.67 7.09
N HIS A 64 6.98 -3.36 6.59
CA HIS A 64 7.92 -2.84 5.61
C HIS A 64 7.66 -3.53 4.27
N VAL A 65 7.44 -2.73 3.23
CA VAL A 65 7.22 -3.20 1.87
C VAL A 65 8.38 -2.74 1.02
N ASP A 66 9.26 -3.68 0.72
CA ASP A 66 10.44 -3.47 -0.12
C ASP A 66 10.12 -3.70 -1.60
N PRO A 67 10.67 -2.89 -2.53
CA PRO A 67 10.61 -3.20 -3.95
C PRO A 67 11.46 -4.43 -4.30
N ASP A 68 11.08 -5.15 -5.34
CA ASP A 68 11.80 -6.32 -5.88
C ASP A 68 13.09 -5.93 -6.63
N ALA A 69 13.25 -4.65 -6.98
CA ALA A 69 14.42 -4.17 -7.71
C ALA A 69 15.71 -4.26 -6.88
N ALA A 70 16.83 -4.56 -7.56
CA ALA A 70 18.15 -4.72 -6.92
C ALA A 70 18.70 -3.41 -6.33
N GLU A 71 18.32 -2.27 -6.89
CA GLU A 71 18.63 -0.95 -6.33
C GLU A 71 17.37 -0.34 -5.72
N GLN A 72 17.38 -0.22 -4.40
CA GLN A 72 16.30 0.40 -3.64
C GLN A 72 16.68 1.84 -3.31
N SER A 73 15.79 2.78 -3.60
CA SER A 73 15.93 4.14 -3.12
C SER A 73 15.97 4.15 -1.58
N THR A 74 16.95 4.83 -1.01
CA THR A 74 17.00 5.11 0.43
C THR A 74 16.05 6.24 0.85
N LEU A 75 15.59 7.03 -0.12
CA LEU A 75 14.65 8.13 0.11
C LEU A 75 13.24 7.59 0.20
N ARG A 76 12.47 8.11 1.18
CA ARG A 76 11.03 7.89 1.30
C ARG A 76 10.29 9.17 0.92
N THR A 77 9.66 9.18 -0.25
CA THR A 77 9.04 10.33 -0.90
C THR A 77 7.53 10.17 -1.11
N ILE A 78 6.97 8.98 -0.86
CA ILE A 78 5.51 8.79 -0.90
C ILE A 78 4.85 9.46 0.32
N GLU A 79 3.90 10.34 0.06
CA GLU A 79 3.28 11.21 1.06
C GLU A 79 1.94 10.67 1.55
N GLN A 80 1.16 10.06 0.66
CA GLN A 80 -0.16 9.51 0.92
C GLN A 80 -0.47 8.39 -0.07
N ILE A 81 -1.20 7.37 0.37
CA ILE A 81 -1.76 6.30 -0.47
C ILE A 81 -3.23 6.13 -0.07
N ASP A 82 -4.13 6.13 -1.05
CA ASP A 82 -5.54 5.79 -0.87
C ASP A 82 -5.92 4.59 -1.74
N ILE A 83 -6.73 3.69 -1.21
CA ILE A 83 -7.17 2.45 -1.86
C ILE A 83 -8.69 2.38 -1.86
N CYS A 84 -9.28 2.06 -3.02
CA CYS A 84 -10.70 1.84 -3.22
C CYS A 84 -10.92 0.43 -3.78
N ALA A 85 -11.26 -0.49 -2.88
CA ALA A 85 -11.43 -1.91 -3.19
C ALA A 85 -12.87 -2.28 -3.56
N ASP A 86 -13.85 -1.55 -3.02
CA ASP A 86 -15.29 -1.74 -3.25
C ASP A 86 -15.85 -0.90 -4.42
N GLY A 87 -15.03 0.00 -4.98
CA GLY A 87 -15.43 0.93 -6.03
C GLY A 87 -16.16 2.19 -5.53
N GLU A 88 -16.41 2.31 -4.24
CA GLU A 88 -17.19 3.40 -3.63
C GLU A 88 -16.37 4.17 -2.58
N THR A 89 -15.65 3.45 -1.72
CA THR A 89 -14.98 4.00 -0.55
C THR A 89 -13.47 4.07 -0.76
N TRP A 90 -12.89 5.25 -0.54
CA TRP A 90 -11.45 5.46 -0.50
C TRP A 90 -10.93 5.40 0.93
N ASN A 91 -10.00 4.48 1.19
CA ASN A 91 -9.35 4.30 2.49
C ASN A 91 -7.90 4.74 2.42
N THR A 92 -7.49 5.64 3.31
CA THR A 92 -6.11 6.13 3.39
C THR A 92 -5.24 5.18 4.20
N VAL A 93 -4.09 4.81 3.64
CA VAL A 93 -3.10 3.97 4.32
C VAL A 93 -2.25 4.81 5.26
N SER A 94 -2.06 4.33 6.49
CA SER A 94 -1.23 5.01 7.50
C SER A 94 0.26 4.78 7.23
N LEU A 95 0.88 5.71 6.49
CA LEU A 95 2.31 5.72 6.23
C LEU A 95 3.11 6.16 7.47
N LEU A 96 4.22 5.48 7.73
CA LEU A 96 5.20 5.88 8.73
C LEU A 96 6.31 6.67 8.05
N LYS A 97 6.31 7.98 8.33
CA LYS A 97 7.31 8.90 7.82
C LYS A 97 8.67 8.62 8.50
N PRO A 98 9.79 8.81 7.77
CA PRO A 98 11.12 8.72 8.34
C PRO A 98 11.36 9.75 9.46
#